data_AF-A0A8A4TQK0-F1
#
_entry.id   AF-A0A8A4TQK0-F1
#
_cell.length_a   1.000
_cell.length_b   1.000
_cell.length_c   1.000
_cell.angle_alpha   90.00
_cell.angle_beta   90.00
_cell.angle_gamma   90.00
#
_symmetry.space_group_name_H-M   'P 1'
#
loop_
_entity.id
_entity.type
_entity.pdbx_description
1 polymer ?
#
loop_
_entity_poly.entity_id
_entity_poly.type
_entity_poly.pdbx_seq_one_letter_code
_entity_poly.pdbx_strand_id
1 'polypeptide(L)'
;MESETNYIALAIPFFFLLIGVELLVARLQGRRFYRLNDSISDLGCGILMQLAEIFMKGLLVGAYLWVFEEWRLWALPADSMWVWVGAYIAVDFSYYWYHRLCHEVNFLWANHVVHHQSEEYNLTVALRQSTFQDLFGVPFYLWIAFLGVPPHVFLAVASFGTLYQFWIHTRTVGRMGFLEQILMTPSHHRVHHGRNPIYIDRNHGGTFIFWDKWFGTFQEECEPVVYGITTPLASWNPIWANAHYWVELAALARRCRRPWDKVLVFLKPPGWRPQTLGGFQPPPPVDANTKSWDIPYAKLLGAYVTVQFTVTLVACALLLFLAEALPVMTVLVACGFATLELVLFGAMFEGRRWVFGAELARLALLVPALLVFLPSASLVWALALIVFVFLSVAALIGLRFHLGLVTHLPGRELGSIAAGGR
;
A
#
# COMPACT_ATOMS: atom_id res chain seq x y z
N MET A 1 21.92 14.86 -17.02
CA MET A 1 20.68 15.02 -16.25
C MET A 1 21.12 15.15 -14.81
N GLU A 2 21.10 16.37 -14.24
CA GLU A 2 21.34 16.53 -12.80
C GLU A 2 20.39 15.59 -12.05
N SER A 3 20.85 14.97 -10.97
CA SER A 3 20.00 14.08 -10.18
C SER A 3 18.86 14.91 -9.60
N GLU A 4 17.68 14.84 -10.20
CA GLU A 4 16.50 15.47 -9.62
C GLU A 4 16.32 14.95 -8.19
N THR A 5 16.04 15.87 -7.28
CA THR A 5 15.94 15.54 -5.85
C THR A 5 14.74 14.63 -5.62
N ASN A 6 14.98 13.41 -5.12
CA ASN A 6 13.90 12.51 -4.72
C ASN A 6 13.35 12.95 -3.35
N TYR A 7 12.40 13.88 -3.36
CA TYR A 7 11.79 14.42 -2.14
C TYR A 7 11.14 13.36 -1.26
N ILE A 8 10.55 12.32 -1.86
CA ILE A 8 9.93 11.20 -1.13
C ILE A 8 11.00 10.41 -0.37
N ALA A 9 12.13 10.08 -1.02
CA ALA A 9 13.22 9.37 -0.35
C ALA A 9 13.81 10.18 0.82
N LEU A 10 13.92 11.51 0.67
CA LEU A 10 14.35 12.40 1.76
C LEU A 10 13.35 12.46 2.93
N ALA A 11 12.07 12.18 2.68
CA ALA A 11 11.02 12.19 3.70
C ALA A 11 10.97 10.89 4.54
N ILE A 12 11.63 9.80 4.10
CA ILE A 12 11.60 8.50 4.80
C ILE A 12 11.94 8.61 6.30
N PRO A 13 13.02 9.29 6.74
CA PRO A 13 13.31 9.45 8.16
C PRO A 13 12.19 10.19 8.92
N PHE A 14 11.53 11.14 8.27
CA PHE A 14 10.42 11.89 8.85
C PHE A 14 9.17 11.04 9.00
N PHE A 15 8.88 10.13 8.05
CA PHE A 15 7.78 9.17 8.20
C PHE A 15 7.96 8.31 9.44
N PHE A 16 9.15 7.73 9.63
CA PHE A 16 9.43 6.91 10.82
C PHE A 16 9.42 7.71 12.12
N LEU A 17 9.92 8.96 12.09
CA LEU A 17 9.81 9.86 13.23
C LEU A 17 8.35 10.12 13.61
N LEU A 18 7.50 10.46 12.64
CA LEU A 18 6.08 10.75 12.86
C LEU A 18 5.29 9.52 13.32
N ILE A 19 5.57 8.34 12.76
CA ILE A 19 5.03 7.06 13.26
C ILE A 19 5.43 6.84 14.72
N GLY A 20 6.70 7.10 15.07
CA GLY A 20 7.19 6.99 16.45
C GLY A 20 6.49 7.98 17.40
N VAL A 21 6.25 9.21 16.95
CA VAL A 21 5.50 10.23 17.70
C VAL A 21 4.04 9.81 17.88
N GLU A 22 3.36 9.34 16.83
CA GLU A 22 1.97 8.87 16.93
C GLU A 22 1.87 7.67 17.89
N LEU A 23 2.79 6.72 17.82
CA LEU A 23 2.88 5.60 18.74
C LEU A 23 3.03 6.05 20.19
N LEU A 24 3.90 7.03 20.46
CA LEU A 24 4.10 7.59 21.79
C LEU A 24 2.83 8.29 22.28
N VAL A 25 2.22 9.16 21.47
CA VAL A 25 0.99 9.88 21.82
C VAL A 25 -0.15 8.90 22.08
N ALA A 26 -0.34 7.89 21.24
CA ALA A 26 -1.36 6.86 21.43
C ALA A 26 -1.16 6.13 22.77
N ARG A 27 0.07 5.75 23.12
CA ARG A 27 0.38 5.12 24.41
C ARG A 27 0.11 6.04 25.59
N LEU A 28 0.50 7.32 25.50
CA LEU A 28 0.23 8.32 26.55
C LEU A 28 -1.27 8.56 26.75
N GLN A 29 -2.07 8.44 25.69
CA GLN A 29 -3.54 8.53 25.73
C GLN A 29 -4.22 7.22 26.15
N GLY A 30 -3.48 6.15 26.43
CA GLY A 30 -4.04 4.83 26.73
C GLY A 30 -4.75 4.16 25.54
N ARG A 31 -4.51 4.64 24.32
CA ARG A 31 -5.10 4.12 23.09
C ARG A 31 -4.15 3.13 22.42
N ARG A 32 -4.71 2.16 21.69
CA ARG A 32 -3.95 1.18 20.91
C ARG A 32 -4.33 1.32 19.44
N PHE A 33 -3.52 2.06 18.69
CA PHE A 33 -3.77 2.30 17.27
C PHE A 33 -3.00 1.38 16.32
N TYR A 34 -2.06 0.61 16.87
CA TYR A 34 -1.11 -0.18 16.10
C TYR A 34 -1.18 -1.63 16.53
N ARG A 35 -1.29 -2.52 15.54
CA ARG A 35 -1.02 -3.94 15.66
C ARG A 35 0.20 -4.24 14.79
N LEU A 36 1.18 -4.95 15.35
CA LEU A 36 2.47 -5.13 14.67
C LEU A 36 2.32 -5.89 13.35
N ASN A 37 1.50 -6.94 13.31
CA ASN A 37 1.22 -7.70 12.10
C ASN A 37 0.61 -6.83 10.99
N ASP A 38 -0.34 -5.98 11.35
CA ASP A 38 -1.00 -5.03 10.46
C ASP A 38 0.03 -4.01 9.91
N SER A 39 0.79 -3.35 10.79
CA SER A 39 1.83 -2.40 10.38
C SER A 39 2.95 -3.01 9.54
N ILE A 40 3.37 -4.26 9.81
CA ILE A 40 4.35 -4.96 8.98
C ILE A 40 3.77 -5.27 7.59
N SER A 41 2.47 -5.62 7.52
CA SER A 41 1.78 -5.83 6.25
C SER A 41 1.65 -4.53 5.44
N ASP A 42 1.32 -3.42 6.10
CA ASP A 42 1.20 -2.10 5.49
C ASP A 42 2.51 -1.65 4.86
N LEU A 43 3.57 -1.61 5.68
CA LEU A 43 4.91 -1.25 5.22
C LEU A 43 5.43 -2.25 4.17
N GLY A 44 5.08 -3.54 4.29
CA GLY A 44 5.41 -4.56 3.31
C GLY A 44 4.80 -4.30 1.93
N CYS A 45 3.55 -3.83 1.86
CA CYS A 45 2.92 -3.43 0.60
C CYS A 45 3.66 -2.22 -0.02
N GLY A 46 3.98 -1.20 0.80
CA GLY A 46 4.79 -0.06 0.36
C GLY A 46 6.18 -0.45 -0.15
N ILE A 47 6.89 -1.34 0.56
CA ILE A 47 8.19 -1.85 0.09
C ILE A 47 8.03 -2.56 -1.26
N LEU A 48 7.00 -3.40 -1.42
CA LEU A 48 6.76 -4.09 -2.69
C LEU A 48 6.50 -3.11 -3.85
N MET A 49 5.77 -2.02 -3.60
CA MET A 49 5.62 -0.92 -4.56
C MET A 49 6.97 -0.29 -4.90
N GLN A 50 7.77 0.12 -3.92
CA GLN A 50 9.09 0.72 -4.19
C GLN A 50 10.02 -0.21 -4.99
N LEU A 51 10.00 -1.51 -4.71
CA LEU A 51 10.80 -2.49 -5.46
C LEU A 51 10.34 -2.62 -6.92
N ALA A 52 9.03 -2.54 -7.19
CA ALA A 52 8.50 -2.53 -8.55
C ALA A 52 8.83 -1.24 -9.30
N GLU A 53 8.79 -0.09 -8.60
CA GLU A 53 9.12 1.22 -9.17
C GLU A 53 10.54 1.32 -9.71
N ILE A 54 11.51 0.56 -9.17
CA ILE A 54 12.88 0.49 -9.72
C ILE A 54 12.84 0.20 -11.22
N PHE A 55 11.91 -0.66 -11.65
CA PHE A 55 11.77 -1.06 -13.05
C PHE A 55 10.76 -0.21 -13.83
N MET A 56 9.77 0.37 -13.13
CA MET A 56 8.67 1.09 -13.77
C MET A 56 8.89 2.59 -13.89
N LYS A 57 9.74 3.20 -13.07
CA LYS A 57 9.95 4.65 -13.01
C LYS A 57 10.31 5.27 -14.36
N GLY A 58 11.12 4.57 -15.16
CA GLY A 58 11.46 5.00 -16.52
C GLY A 58 10.25 5.10 -17.45
N LEU A 59 9.28 4.19 -17.32
CA LEU A 59 8.01 4.24 -18.06
C LEU A 59 7.13 5.40 -17.57
N LEU A 60 7.02 5.58 -16.24
CA LEU A 60 6.19 6.63 -15.63
C LEU A 60 6.67 8.03 -16.06
N VAL A 61 7.96 8.31 -15.87
CA VAL A 61 8.57 9.60 -16.22
C VAL A 61 8.67 9.75 -17.75
N GLY A 62 9.01 8.67 -18.45
CA GLY A 62 9.15 8.66 -19.91
C GLY A 62 7.85 9.01 -20.64
N ALA A 63 6.70 8.53 -20.16
CA ALA A 63 5.40 8.86 -20.75
C ALA A 63 5.08 10.36 -20.61
N TYR A 64 5.32 10.94 -19.42
CA TYR A 64 5.12 12.37 -19.19
C TYR A 64 6.07 13.21 -20.05
N LEU A 65 7.36 12.85 -20.10
CA LEU A 65 8.37 13.52 -20.92
C LEU A 65 8.03 13.47 -22.41
N TRP A 66 7.58 12.33 -22.90
CA TRP A 66 7.20 12.18 -24.31
C TRP A 66 6.05 13.12 -24.68
N VAL A 67 5.01 13.21 -23.86
CA VAL A 67 3.91 14.17 -24.08
C VAL A 67 4.41 15.61 -23.98
N PHE A 68 5.26 15.91 -23.01
CA PHE A 68 5.80 17.25 -22.80
C PHE A 68 6.71 17.72 -23.95
N GLU A 69 7.55 16.86 -24.52
CA GLU A 69 8.47 17.25 -25.60
C GLU A 69 7.79 17.31 -26.96
N GLU A 70 6.92 16.34 -27.27
CA GLU A 70 6.35 16.21 -28.61
C GLU A 70 5.00 16.93 -28.77
N TRP A 71 4.24 17.11 -27.67
CA TRP A 71 2.82 17.50 -27.75
C TRP A 71 2.45 18.71 -26.87
N ARG A 72 3.38 19.32 -26.13
CA ARG A 72 3.04 20.47 -25.27
C ARG A 72 2.45 21.63 -26.07
N LEU A 73 1.38 22.22 -25.55
CA LEU A 73 0.73 23.40 -26.13
C LEU A 73 1.49 24.69 -25.85
N TRP A 74 2.07 24.81 -24.64
CA TRP A 74 2.77 26.01 -24.19
C TRP A 74 4.12 25.66 -23.60
N ALA A 75 5.06 26.60 -23.65
CA ALA A 75 6.31 26.51 -22.90
C ALA A 75 6.13 27.32 -21.60
N LEU A 76 5.65 26.68 -20.53
CA LEU A 76 5.39 27.38 -19.28
C LEU A 76 6.70 27.67 -18.52
N PRO A 77 6.90 28.91 -18.03
CA PRO A 77 8.12 29.31 -17.34
C PRO A 77 8.23 28.69 -15.94
N ALA A 78 9.25 27.87 -15.71
CA ALA A 78 9.50 27.20 -14.42
C ALA A 78 9.86 28.17 -13.29
N ASP A 79 10.34 29.37 -13.61
CA ASP A 79 10.65 30.46 -12.68
C ASP A 79 9.40 31.22 -12.21
N SER A 80 8.24 30.99 -12.83
CA SER A 80 6.98 31.59 -12.41
C SER A 80 6.30 30.80 -11.30
N MET A 81 6.14 31.40 -10.12
CA MET A 81 5.40 30.82 -9.00
C MET A 81 3.96 30.40 -9.36
N TRP A 82 3.32 31.08 -10.30
CA TRP A 82 1.97 30.75 -10.75
C TRP A 82 1.89 29.43 -11.51
N VAL A 83 2.97 29.03 -12.19
CA VAL A 83 3.08 27.71 -12.82
C VAL A 83 3.12 26.62 -11.76
N TRP A 84 3.84 26.84 -10.66
CA TRP A 84 3.88 25.90 -9.52
C TRP A 84 2.53 25.76 -8.81
N VAL A 85 1.87 26.88 -8.51
CA VAL A 85 0.54 26.87 -7.88
C VAL A 85 -0.49 26.20 -8.80
N GLY A 86 -0.51 26.58 -10.09
CA GLY A 86 -1.39 25.97 -11.08
C GLY A 86 -1.13 24.47 -11.26
N ALA A 87 0.14 24.06 -11.30
CA ALA A 87 0.52 22.66 -11.39
C ALA A 87 0.09 21.86 -10.16
N TYR A 88 0.24 22.41 -8.95
CA TYR A 88 -0.20 21.74 -7.72
C TYR A 88 -1.73 21.53 -7.71
N ILE A 89 -2.50 22.56 -8.09
CA ILE A 89 -3.97 22.44 -8.23
C ILE A 89 -4.35 21.42 -9.30
N ALA A 90 -3.67 21.44 -10.45
CA ALA A 90 -3.89 20.50 -11.54
C ALA A 90 -3.60 19.05 -11.13
N VAL A 91 -2.50 18.82 -10.40
CA VAL A 91 -2.14 17.52 -9.87
C VAL A 91 -3.17 17.04 -8.85
N ASP A 92 -3.61 17.90 -7.93
CA ASP A 92 -4.62 17.52 -6.93
C ASP A 92 -5.99 17.23 -7.58
N PHE A 93 -6.35 17.98 -8.64
CA PHE A 93 -7.54 17.71 -9.45
C PHE A 93 -7.45 16.38 -10.20
N SER A 94 -6.32 16.09 -10.82
CA SER A 94 -6.03 14.78 -11.45
C SER A 94 -6.14 13.65 -10.44
N TYR A 95 -5.58 13.85 -9.25
CA TYR A 95 -5.66 12.88 -8.16
C TYR A 95 -7.12 12.63 -7.75
N TYR A 96 -7.93 13.68 -7.55
CA TYR A 96 -9.34 13.52 -7.20
C TYR A 96 -10.09 12.61 -8.19
N TRP A 97 -9.92 12.83 -9.50
CA TRP A 97 -10.61 12.01 -10.51
C TRP A 97 -10.05 10.59 -10.60
N TYR A 98 -8.73 10.43 -10.53
CA TYR A 98 -8.12 9.11 -10.48
C TYR A 98 -8.65 8.33 -9.27
N HIS A 99 -8.62 8.95 -8.10
CA HIS A 99 -9.01 8.35 -6.84
C HIS A 99 -10.50 8.01 -6.81
N ARG A 100 -11.37 8.92 -7.26
CA ARG A 100 -12.79 8.63 -7.40
C ARG A 100 -13.06 7.45 -8.32
N LEU A 101 -12.40 7.39 -9.47
CA LEU A 101 -12.56 6.27 -10.41
C LEU A 101 -11.97 4.97 -9.87
N CYS A 102 -10.95 5.03 -9.01
CA CYS A 102 -10.49 3.88 -8.22
C CYS A 102 -11.58 3.32 -7.31
N HIS A 103 -12.57 4.10 -6.87
CA HIS A 103 -13.71 3.61 -6.09
C HIS A 103 -14.93 3.24 -6.96
N GLU A 104 -15.09 3.86 -8.14
CA GLU A 104 -16.25 3.65 -9.02
C GLU A 104 -16.03 2.61 -10.14
N VAL A 105 -14.82 2.11 -10.36
CA VAL A 105 -14.49 1.15 -11.43
C VAL A 105 -13.70 -0.04 -10.89
N ASN A 106 -14.26 -1.24 -10.99
CA ASN A 106 -13.65 -2.47 -10.44
C ASN A 106 -12.19 -2.71 -10.87
N PHE A 107 -11.82 -2.39 -12.11
CA PHE A 107 -10.45 -2.53 -12.60
C PHE A 107 -9.46 -1.62 -11.86
N LEU A 108 -9.84 -0.37 -11.59
CA LEU A 108 -9.01 0.58 -10.85
C LEU A 108 -9.08 0.32 -9.34
N TRP A 109 -10.24 -0.10 -8.83
CA TRP A 109 -10.40 -0.58 -7.46
C TRP A 109 -9.54 -1.80 -7.18
N ALA A 110 -9.40 -2.74 -8.12
CA ALA A 110 -8.53 -3.91 -7.96
C ALA A 110 -7.07 -3.54 -7.66
N ASN A 111 -6.64 -2.38 -8.13
CA ASN A 111 -5.35 -1.82 -7.80
C ASN A 111 -5.42 -0.97 -6.51
N HIS A 112 -6.46 -0.18 -6.28
CA HIS A 112 -6.50 0.72 -5.12
C HIS A 112 -6.92 0.07 -3.79
N VAL A 113 -7.67 -1.03 -3.84
CA VAL A 113 -8.21 -1.77 -2.68
C VAL A 113 -7.14 -2.13 -1.65
N VAL A 114 -5.89 -2.33 -2.10
CA VAL A 114 -4.74 -2.62 -1.22
C VAL A 114 -4.65 -1.57 -0.12
N HIS A 115 -4.83 -0.29 -0.45
CA HIS A 115 -4.76 0.81 0.49
C HIS A 115 -5.82 0.74 1.61
N HIS A 116 -7.02 0.26 1.29
CA HIS A 116 -8.17 0.21 2.19
C HIS A 116 -8.28 -1.09 3.00
N GLN A 117 -7.40 -2.07 2.79
CA GLN A 117 -7.51 -3.39 3.41
C GLN A 117 -7.19 -3.42 4.90
N SER A 118 -6.38 -2.47 5.41
CA SER A 118 -6.01 -2.43 6.82
C SER A 118 -7.27 -2.21 7.67
N GLU A 119 -7.42 -3.03 8.71
CA GLU A 119 -8.50 -2.89 9.70
C GLU A 119 -8.08 -1.99 10.88
N GLU A 120 -6.84 -1.50 10.87
CA GLU A 120 -6.38 -0.40 11.72
C GLU A 120 -6.32 0.91 10.92
N TYR A 121 -6.24 2.03 11.62
CA TYR A 121 -6.02 3.33 10.98
C TYR A 121 -5.00 4.16 11.74
N ASN A 122 -3.85 4.36 11.13
CA ASN A 122 -2.69 5.05 11.69
C ASN A 122 -1.71 5.40 10.55
N LEU A 123 -0.59 6.05 10.85
CA LEU A 123 0.33 6.53 9.83
C LEU A 123 0.99 5.43 8.96
N THR A 124 0.98 4.14 9.35
CA THR A 124 1.49 3.06 8.47
C THR A 124 0.54 2.79 7.31
N VAL A 125 -0.75 3.05 7.46
CA VAL A 125 -1.75 2.87 6.39
C VAL A 125 -1.44 3.77 5.20
N ALA A 126 -0.87 4.97 5.43
CA ALA A 126 -0.40 5.84 4.35
C ALA A 126 0.63 5.14 3.42
N LEU A 127 1.43 4.24 3.99
CA LEU A 127 2.48 3.48 3.30
C LEU A 127 1.98 2.14 2.77
N ARG A 128 0.72 1.77 3.04
CA ARG A 128 0.07 0.61 2.42
C ARG A 128 -0.41 1.00 1.02
N GLN A 129 0.45 0.82 0.03
CA GLN A 129 0.16 1.12 -1.36
C GLN A 129 0.17 -0.14 -2.22
N SER A 130 -0.58 -0.14 -3.31
CA SER A 130 -0.53 -1.21 -4.30
C SER A 130 0.74 -1.14 -5.14
N THR A 131 1.25 -2.31 -5.53
CA THR A 131 2.47 -2.43 -6.34
C THR A 131 2.44 -1.59 -7.62
N PHE A 132 1.26 -1.39 -8.20
CA PHE A 132 1.10 -0.70 -9.49
C PHE A 132 0.33 0.62 -9.38
N GLN A 133 0.15 1.17 -8.17
CA GLN A 133 -0.66 2.37 -7.92
C GLN A 133 -0.30 3.55 -8.84
N ASP A 134 0.99 3.83 -8.99
CA ASP A 134 1.45 4.96 -9.80
C ASP A 134 1.30 4.72 -11.29
N LEU A 135 1.48 3.48 -11.75
CA LEU A 135 1.32 3.12 -13.17
C LEU A 135 -0.10 3.37 -13.66
N PHE A 136 -1.10 2.98 -12.88
CA PHE A 136 -2.51 3.22 -13.24
C PHE A 136 -2.89 4.71 -13.16
N GLY A 137 -2.14 5.51 -12.40
CA GLY A 137 -2.34 6.95 -12.29
C GLY A 137 -1.81 7.75 -13.49
N VAL A 138 -0.77 7.27 -14.20
CA VAL A 138 -0.08 8.02 -15.28
C VAL A 138 -1.05 8.70 -16.27
N PRO A 139 -2.06 8.03 -16.85
CA PRO A 139 -2.94 8.65 -17.84
C PRO A 139 -3.65 9.91 -17.33
N PHE A 140 -3.94 9.97 -16.02
CA PHE A 140 -4.62 11.10 -15.38
C PHE A 140 -3.76 12.35 -15.25
N TYR A 141 -2.44 12.23 -15.40
CA TYR A 141 -1.51 13.35 -15.31
C TYR A 141 -0.95 13.81 -16.66
N LEU A 142 -1.12 13.03 -17.73
CA LEU A 142 -0.55 13.37 -19.05
C LEU A 142 -1.10 14.67 -19.66
N TRP A 143 -2.33 15.06 -19.31
CA TRP A 143 -2.85 16.36 -19.78
C TRP A 143 -2.07 17.53 -19.19
N ILE A 144 -1.45 17.39 -18.02
CA ILE A 144 -0.62 18.43 -17.39
C ILE A 144 0.67 18.62 -18.20
N ALA A 145 1.27 17.53 -18.67
CA ALA A 145 2.39 17.56 -19.62
C ALA A 145 1.99 18.23 -20.94
N PHE A 146 0.79 17.90 -21.44
CA PHE A 146 0.24 18.48 -22.66
C PHE A 146 -0.02 19.99 -22.54
N LEU A 147 -0.42 20.51 -21.36
CA LEU A 147 -0.47 21.95 -21.12
C LEU A 147 0.94 22.60 -21.03
N GLY A 148 1.99 21.80 -20.94
CA GLY A 148 3.36 22.28 -20.94
C GLY A 148 3.94 22.62 -19.57
N VAL A 149 3.45 21.99 -18.50
CA VAL A 149 4.09 22.10 -17.17
C VAL A 149 5.42 21.35 -17.20
N PRO A 150 6.55 22.01 -16.87
CA PRO A 150 7.87 21.38 -16.90
C PRO A 150 7.94 20.13 -16.02
N PRO A 151 8.62 19.06 -16.46
CA PRO A 151 8.68 17.78 -15.73
C PRO A 151 9.17 17.90 -14.28
N HIS A 152 10.22 18.69 -14.04
CA HIS A 152 10.74 18.89 -12.69
C HIS A 152 9.75 19.61 -11.76
N VAL A 153 8.92 20.54 -12.30
CA VAL A 153 7.84 21.18 -11.55
C VAL A 153 6.79 20.13 -11.20
N PHE A 154 6.33 19.36 -12.18
CA PHE A 154 5.35 18.29 -11.99
C PHE A 154 5.80 17.28 -10.93
N LEU A 155 7.03 16.76 -11.03
CA LEU A 155 7.58 15.78 -10.09
C LEU A 155 7.68 16.34 -8.67
N ALA A 156 8.08 17.61 -8.53
CA ALA A 156 8.13 18.28 -7.24
C ALA A 156 6.73 18.47 -6.63
N VAL A 157 5.77 19.04 -7.38
CA VAL A 157 4.40 19.27 -6.85
C VAL A 157 3.65 17.97 -6.56
N ALA A 158 3.85 16.93 -7.39
CA ALA A 158 3.30 15.60 -7.15
C ALA A 158 3.88 14.98 -5.87
N SER A 159 5.21 15.11 -5.66
CA SER A 159 5.84 14.68 -4.42
C SER A 159 5.26 15.40 -3.20
N PHE A 160 5.06 16.72 -3.25
CA PHE A 160 4.44 17.46 -2.15
C PHE A 160 2.99 17.06 -1.90
N GLY A 161 2.22 16.76 -2.95
CA GLY A 161 0.87 16.19 -2.83
C GLY A 161 0.87 14.85 -2.10
N THR A 162 1.78 13.94 -2.46
CA THR A 162 1.96 12.66 -1.78
C THR A 162 2.37 12.84 -0.31
N LEU A 163 3.30 13.76 -0.03
CA LEU A 163 3.74 14.06 1.33
C LEU A 163 2.60 14.65 2.18
N TYR A 164 1.73 15.48 1.59
CA TYR A 164 0.54 15.97 2.27
C TYR A 164 -0.39 14.82 2.67
N GLN A 165 -0.60 13.84 1.77
CA GLN A 165 -1.49 12.71 2.05
C GLN A 165 -0.97 11.79 3.16
N PHE A 166 0.32 11.81 3.48
CA PHE A 166 0.85 10.97 4.57
C PHE A 166 0.22 11.31 5.94
N TRP A 167 0.26 12.59 6.35
CA TRP A 167 -0.06 12.97 7.73
C TRP A 167 -1.56 12.88 8.07
N ILE A 168 -2.44 12.87 7.06
CA ILE A 168 -3.89 12.75 7.24
C ILE A 168 -4.33 11.35 7.70
N HIS A 169 -3.45 10.34 7.64
CA HIS A 169 -3.73 8.97 8.10
C HIS A 169 -3.57 8.83 9.62
N THR A 170 -4.41 9.49 10.40
CA THR A 170 -4.31 9.45 11.86
C THR A 170 -5.68 9.49 12.55
N ARG A 171 -5.77 8.77 13.67
CA ARG A 171 -6.88 8.87 14.64
C ARG A 171 -6.59 9.85 15.78
N THR A 172 -5.37 10.37 15.84
CA THR A 172 -4.88 11.21 16.94
C THR A 172 -5.41 12.63 16.83
N VAL A 173 -5.57 13.12 15.60
CA VAL A 173 -6.11 14.45 15.31
C VAL A 173 -7.63 14.35 15.09
N GLY A 174 -8.40 15.09 15.88
CA GLY A 174 -9.86 15.17 15.74
C GLY A 174 -10.31 16.02 14.54
N ARG A 175 -11.33 16.83 14.74
CA ARG A 175 -11.80 17.78 13.73
C ARG A 175 -10.95 19.06 13.73
N MET A 176 -10.80 19.67 12.56
CA MET A 176 -9.96 20.87 12.37
C MET A 176 -10.76 22.15 12.06
N GLY A 177 -12.08 22.13 12.24
CA GLY A 177 -12.93 23.32 12.16
C GLY A 177 -12.91 23.96 10.78
N PHE A 178 -12.55 25.24 10.67
CA PHE A 178 -12.57 25.95 9.39
C PHE A 178 -11.67 25.31 8.32
N LEU A 179 -10.57 24.66 8.70
CA LEU A 179 -9.68 24.00 7.74
C LEU A 179 -10.39 22.87 6.98
N GLU A 180 -11.42 22.25 7.57
CA GLU A 180 -12.27 21.25 6.92
C GLU A 180 -13.17 21.84 5.82
N GLN A 181 -13.15 23.17 5.64
CA GLN A 181 -13.80 23.79 4.51
C GLN A 181 -12.99 23.67 3.21
N ILE A 182 -11.66 23.62 3.32
CA ILE A 182 -10.72 23.77 2.20
C ILE A 182 -9.85 22.52 2.05
N LEU A 183 -9.36 21.97 3.15
CA LEU A 183 -8.38 20.91 3.18
C LEU A 183 -9.01 19.53 3.41
N MET A 184 -8.42 18.51 2.80
CA MET A 184 -8.55 17.12 3.21
C MET A 184 -7.86 16.99 4.57
N THR A 185 -8.62 16.68 5.63
CA THR A 185 -8.13 16.58 7.01
C THR A 185 -8.14 15.14 7.47
N PRO A 186 -7.54 14.81 8.62
CA PRO A 186 -7.64 13.47 9.19
C PRO A 186 -9.08 13.00 9.40
N SER A 187 -10.02 13.89 9.75
CA SER A 187 -11.43 13.53 9.90
C SER A 187 -12.08 13.12 8.58
N HIS A 188 -11.83 13.89 7.51
CA HIS A 188 -12.32 13.53 6.17
C HIS A 188 -11.71 12.23 5.66
N HIS A 189 -10.42 12.02 5.90
CA HIS A 189 -9.71 10.84 5.40
C HIS A 189 -10.04 9.57 6.20
N ARG A 190 -10.39 9.70 7.48
CA ARG A 190 -10.99 8.59 8.24
C ARG A 190 -12.29 8.13 7.60
N VAL A 191 -13.18 9.07 7.25
CA VAL A 191 -14.43 8.75 6.53
C VAL A 191 -14.13 8.02 5.22
N HIS A 192 -13.19 8.53 4.44
CA HIS A 192 -12.78 7.90 3.19
C HIS A 192 -12.35 6.43 3.36
N HIS A 193 -11.64 6.13 4.45
CA HIS A 193 -11.20 4.77 4.79
C HIS A 193 -12.26 3.92 5.49
N GLY A 194 -13.45 4.47 5.76
CA GLY A 194 -14.54 3.78 6.42
C GLY A 194 -15.30 2.83 5.50
N ARG A 195 -15.52 1.60 5.94
CA ARG A 195 -16.44 0.66 5.26
C ARG A 195 -17.90 0.78 5.71
N ASN A 196 -18.22 1.73 6.58
CA ASN A 196 -19.59 2.01 6.95
C ASN A 196 -20.39 2.37 5.68
N PRO A 197 -21.63 1.88 5.50
CA PRO A 197 -22.41 2.18 4.30
C PRO A 197 -22.58 3.68 3.97
N ILE A 198 -22.61 4.56 4.97
CA ILE A 198 -22.68 6.02 4.79
C ILE A 198 -21.37 6.63 4.27
N TYR A 199 -20.24 5.95 4.47
CA TYR A 199 -18.89 6.42 4.15
C TYR A 199 -18.32 5.85 2.85
N ILE A 200 -18.94 4.81 2.28
CA ILE A 200 -18.54 4.22 1.01
C ILE A 200 -18.57 5.25 -0.13
N ASP A 201 -17.50 5.28 -0.91
CA ASP A 201 -17.30 6.15 -2.07
C ASP A 201 -17.42 7.66 -1.73
N ARG A 202 -16.79 8.08 -0.61
CA ARG A 202 -16.77 9.48 -0.14
C ARG A 202 -15.36 10.02 0.04
N ASN A 203 -15.24 11.35 -0.04
CA ASN A 203 -14.03 12.11 0.29
C ASN A 203 -12.77 11.68 -0.47
N HIS A 204 -12.74 11.85 -1.79
CA HIS A 204 -11.65 11.42 -2.69
C HIS A 204 -10.51 12.43 -2.85
N GLY A 205 -10.63 13.66 -2.34
CA GLY A 205 -9.58 14.68 -2.46
C GLY A 205 -8.24 14.26 -1.85
N GLY A 206 -7.12 14.64 -2.47
CA GLY A 206 -5.79 14.38 -1.92
C GLY A 206 -5.40 15.43 -0.87
N THR A 207 -5.41 16.69 -1.30
CA THR A 207 -5.08 17.86 -0.48
C THR A 207 -6.32 18.69 -0.19
N PHE A 208 -7.19 18.85 -1.19
CA PHE A 208 -8.33 19.75 -1.09
C PHE A 208 -9.65 19.00 -1.04
N ILE A 209 -10.49 19.32 -0.04
CA ILE A 209 -11.82 18.72 0.12
C ILE A 209 -12.89 19.40 -0.73
N PHE A 210 -12.60 20.59 -1.27
CA PHE A 210 -13.60 21.32 -2.04
C PHE A 210 -14.00 20.60 -3.33
N TRP A 211 -13.14 19.72 -3.88
CA TRP A 211 -13.49 18.85 -5.00
C TRP A 211 -14.69 17.97 -4.65
N ASP A 212 -14.65 17.30 -3.50
CA ASP A 212 -15.76 16.47 -3.02
C ASP A 212 -17.05 17.26 -2.80
N LYS A 213 -16.96 18.51 -2.36
CA LYS A 213 -18.12 19.39 -2.19
C LYS A 213 -18.72 19.82 -3.52
N TRP A 214 -17.87 20.16 -4.50
CA TRP A 214 -18.33 20.56 -5.83
C TRP A 214 -18.91 19.39 -6.63
N PHE A 215 -18.33 18.20 -6.50
CA PHE A 215 -18.71 17.01 -7.24
C PHE A 215 -19.64 16.04 -6.47
N GLY A 216 -20.09 16.43 -5.29
CA GLY A 216 -21.15 15.75 -4.53
C GLY A 216 -20.73 14.43 -3.86
N THR A 217 -19.45 14.28 -3.52
CA THR A 217 -18.89 13.09 -2.85
C THR A 217 -18.47 13.35 -1.40
N PHE A 218 -18.75 14.55 -0.88
CA PHE A 218 -18.41 14.93 0.49
C PHE A 218 -19.28 14.21 1.54
N GLN A 219 -18.65 13.75 2.61
CA GLN A 219 -19.31 13.20 3.79
C GLN A 219 -18.55 13.58 5.07
N GLU A 220 -19.27 14.06 6.07
CA GLU A 220 -18.71 14.37 7.39
C GLU A 220 -18.57 13.10 8.23
N GLU A 221 -17.60 13.06 9.14
CA GLU A 221 -17.44 12.00 10.14
C GLU A 221 -18.52 12.12 11.23
N CYS A 222 -19.68 11.50 11.02
CA CYS A 222 -20.86 11.61 11.89
C CYS A 222 -21.09 10.41 12.82
N GLU A 223 -20.49 9.26 12.53
CA GLU A 223 -20.50 8.02 13.31
C GLU A 223 -19.11 7.40 13.45
N PRO A 224 -18.85 6.56 14.47
CA PRO A 224 -17.58 5.84 14.60
C PRO A 224 -17.21 5.07 13.33
N VAL A 225 -16.02 5.34 12.81
CA VAL A 225 -15.54 4.72 11.58
C VAL A 225 -15.06 3.30 11.86
N VAL A 226 -15.52 2.36 11.04
CA VAL A 226 -15.02 0.99 10.99
C VAL A 226 -14.18 0.84 9.73
N TYR A 227 -12.92 0.42 9.89
CA TYR A 227 -11.94 0.33 8.81
C TYR A 227 -11.88 -1.06 8.16
N GLY A 228 -11.06 -1.17 7.12
CA GLY A 228 -10.93 -2.34 6.26
C GLY A 228 -11.89 -2.31 5.09
N ILE A 229 -11.91 -3.39 4.32
CA ILE A 229 -12.85 -3.57 3.19
C ILE A 229 -14.10 -4.35 3.62
N THR A 230 -15.16 -4.30 2.80
CA THR A 230 -16.46 -4.92 3.08
C THR A 230 -16.40 -6.44 3.25
N THR A 231 -15.42 -7.09 2.62
CA THR A 231 -15.04 -8.49 2.87
C THR A 231 -13.58 -8.51 3.32
N PRO A 232 -13.27 -8.74 4.60
CA PRO A 232 -11.90 -8.66 5.10
C PRO A 232 -10.92 -9.51 4.31
N LEU A 233 -9.72 -8.97 4.02
CA LEU A 233 -8.65 -9.70 3.33
C LEU A 233 -8.27 -10.99 4.06
N ALA A 234 -8.27 -10.93 5.40
CA ALA A 234 -7.94 -12.04 6.30
C ALA A 234 -6.58 -12.71 5.96
N SER A 235 -5.58 -11.88 5.62
CA SER A 235 -4.21 -12.30 5.34
C SER A 235 -3.22 -11.16 5.57
N TRP A 236 -2.00 -11.51 5.95
CA TRP A 236 -0.88 -10.58 6.08
C TRP A 236 0.09 -10.65 4.89
N ASN A 237 -0.20 -11.48 3.88
CA ASN A 237 0.65 -11.67 2.70
C ASN A 237 0.49 -10.50 1.71
N PRO A 238 1.56 -9.72 1.43
CA PRO A 238 1.47 -8.55 0.54
C PRO A 238 1.23 -8.92 -0.93
N ILE A 239 1.62 -10.12 -1.37
CA ILE A 239 1.29 -10.62 -2.71
C ILE A 239 -0.19 -10.93 -2.82
N TRP A 240 -0.76 -11.57 -1.80
CA TRP A 240 -2.20 -11.84 -1.77
C TRP A 240 -3.02 -10.56 -1.64
N ALA A 241 -2.54 -9.59 -0.85
CA ALA A 241 -3.14 -8.26 -0.77
C ALA A 241 -3.36 -7.62 -2.16
N ASN A 242 -2.35 -7.69 -3.02
CA ASN A 242 -2.40 -7.19 -4.41
C ASN A 242 -3.16 -8.10 -5.39
N ALA A 243 -3.33 -9.39 -5.09
CA ALA A 243 -3.91 -10.36 -6.03
C ALA A 243 -5.39 -10.72 -5.77
N HIS A 244 -5.84 -10.69 -4.52
CA HIS A 244 -7.14 -11.27 -4.12
C HIS A 244 -8.32 -10.73 -4.94
N TYR A 245 -8.39 -9.42 -5.16
CA TYR A 245 -9.51 -8.79 -5.85
C TYR A 245 -9.54 -9.13 -7.34
N TRP A 246 -8.37 -9.26 -7.99
CA TRP A 246 -8.28 -9.75 -9.36
C TRP A 246 -8.82 -11.18 -9.49
N VAL A 247 -8.54 -12.03 -8.50
CA VAL A 247 -9.08 -13.40 -8.45
C VAL A 247 -10.59 -13.37 -8.27
N GLU A 248 -11.13 -12.49 -7.43
CA GLU A 248 -12.57 -12.31 -7.24
C GLU A 248 -13.28 -11.84 -8.51
N LEU A 249 -12.74 -10.83 -9.20
CA LEU A 249 -13.27 -10.34 -10.47
C LEU A 249 -13.22 -11.43 -11.55
N ALA A 250 -12.11 -12.17 -11.67
CA ALA A 250 -12.00 -13.27 -12.60
C ALA A 250 -13.02 -14.39 -12.30
N ALA A 251 -13.23 -14.72 -11.02
CA ALA A 251 -14.24 -15.68 -10.60
C ALA A 251 -15.66 -15.20 -10.91
N LEU A 252 -15.96 -13.91 -10.69
CA LEU A 252 -17.26 -13.32 -11.07
C LEU A 252 -17.47 -13.33 -12.59
N ALA A 253 -16.47 -12.94 -13.37
CA ALA A 253 -16.53 -12.97 -14.83
C ALA A 253 -16.73 -14.39 -15.37
N ARG A 254 -16.12 -15.42 -14.77
CA ARG A 254 -16.35 -16.83 -15.14
C ARG A 254 -17.80 -17.29 -14.91
N ARG A 255 -18.48 -16.75 -13.90
CA ARG A 255 -19.90 -17.06 -13.62
C ARG A 255 -20.87 -16.34 -14.56
N CYS A 256 -20.42 -15.31 -15.27
CA CYS A 256 -21.26 -14.56 -16.20
C CYS A 256 -21.54 -15.37 -17.47
N ARG A 257 -22.83 -15.55 -17.79
CA ARG A 257 -23.25 -16.28 -19.00
C ARG A 257 -23.00 -15.50 -20.28
N ARG A 258 -23.24 -14.19 -20.28
CA ARG A 258 -23.05 -13.33 -21.46
C ARG A 258 -21.59 -12.89 -21.55
N PRO A 259 -20.95 -12.96 -22.73
CA PRO A 259 -19.57 -12.50 -22.90
C PRO A 259 -19.38 -11.02 -22.50
N TRP A 260 -20.37 -10.17 -22.80
CA TRP A 260 -20.30 -8.76 -22.45
C TRP A 260 -20.30 -8.50 -20.93
N ASP A 261 -21.05 -9.29 -20.17
CA ASP A 261 -21.05 -9.21 -18.71
C ASP A 261 -19.66 -9.49 -18.13
N LYS A 262 -18.85 -10.32 -18.79
CA LYS A 262 -17.46 -10.60 -18.38
C LYS A 262 -16.58 -9.37 -18.45
N VAL A 263 -16.80 -8.49 -19.44
CA VAL A 263 -16.10 -7.21 -19.58
C VAL A 263 -16.64 -6.21 -18.57
N LEU A 264 -17.97 -6.13 -18.44
CA LEU A 264 -18.62 -5.21 -17.50
C LEU A 264 -18.22 -5.45 -16.04
N VAL A 265 -17.90 -6.69 -15.65
CA VAL A 265 -17.35 -6.97 -14.31
C VAL A 265 -16.15 -6.08 -13.98
N PHE A 266 -15.28 -5.78 -14.94
CA PHE A 266 -14.10 -4.94 -14.71
C PHE A 266 -14.39 -3.44 -14.83
N LEU A 267 -15.42 -3.05 -15.59
CA LEU A 267 -15.71 -1.64 -15.89
C LEU A 267 -16.80 -1.03 -15.00
N LYS A 268 -17.63 -1.85 -14.36
CA LYS A 268 -18.70 -1.40 -13.48
C LYS A 268 -18.19 -1.21 -12.03
N PRO A 269 -18.95 -0.49 -11.19
CA PRO A 269 -18.55 -0.26 -9.81
C PRO A 269 -18.46 -1.54 -8.96
N PRO A 270 -17.70 -1.49 -7.84
CA PRO A 270 -17.76 -2.49 -6.79
C PRO A 270 -19.22 -2.78 -6.38
N GLY A 271 -19.50 -4.06 -6.11
CA GLY A 271 -20.87 -4.52 -5.82
C GLY A 271 -21.75 -4.78 -7.05
N TRP A 272 -21.39 -4.31 -8.25
CA TRP A 272 -22.15 -4.63 -9.46
C TRP A 272 -22.06 -6.12 -9.81
N ARG A 273 -23.22 -6.70 -10.16
CA ARG A 273 -23.33 -8.02 -10.78
C ARG A 273 -24.40 -7.98 -11.87
N PRO A 274 -24.34 -8.87 -12.89
CA PRO A 274 -25.45 -9.06 -13.81
C PRO A 274 -26.75 -9.40 -13.07
N GLN A 275 -27.90 -9.04 -13.64
CA GLN A 275 -29.22 -9.38 -13.07
C GLN A 275 -29.37 -10.90 -12.84
N THR A 276 -28.78 -11.71 -13.71
CA THR A 276 -28.76 -13.18 -13.60
C THR A 276 -27.97 -13.70 -12.38
N LEU A 277 -27.16 -12.87 -11.75
CA LEU A 277 -26.37 -13.16 -10.56
C LEU A 277 -26.80 -12.31 -9.34
N GLY A 278 -28.04 -11.80 -9.35
CA GLY A 278 -28.64 -11.08 -8.22
C GLY A 278 -28.50 -9.56 -8.26
N GLY A 279 -27.96 -8.99 -9.34
CA GLY A 279 -27.85 -7.53 -9.48
C GLY A 279 -26.87 -6.88 -8.50
N PHE A 280 -26.97 -5.56 -8.35
CA PHE A 280 -26.10 -4.77 -7.47
C PHE A 280 -26.22 -5.23 -6.00
N GLN A 281 -25.06 -5.41 -5.36
CA GLN A 281 -24.94 -5.80 -3.96
C GLN A 281 -24.46 -4.59 -3.16
N PRO A 282 -25.32 -4.00 -2.30
CA PRO A 282 -24.92 -2.88 -1.47
C PRO A 282 -23.90 -3.32 -0.40
N PRO A 283 -23.09 -2.38 0.13
CA PRO A 283 -22.22 -2.67 1.26
C PRO A 283 -23.04 -3.18 2.45
N PRO A 284 -22.59 -4.25 3.13
CA PRO A 284 -23.31 -4.78 4.29
C PRO A 284 -23.30 -3.76 5.44
N PRO A 285 -24.32 -3.75 6.31
CA PRO A 285 -24.30 -2.93 7.51
C PRO A 285 -23.15 -3.34 8.43
N VAL A 286 -22.56 -2.36 9.11
CA VAL A 286 -21.42 -2.57 10.00
C VAL A 286 -21.75 -2.03 11.39
N ASP A 287 -21.42 -2.81 12.43
CA ASP A 287 -21.49 -2.36 13.82
C ASP A 287 -20.13 -1.80 14.25
N ALA A 288 -20.12 -0.73 15.05
CA ALA A 288 -18.90 -0.18 15.66
C ALA A 288 -18.16 -1.22 16.53
N ASN A 289 -18.87 -2.24 17.03
CA ASN A 289 -18.26 -3.35 17.78
C ASN A 289 -17.76 -4.51 16.89
N THR A 290 -17.81 -4.37 15.57
CA THR A 290 -17.31 -5.39 14.64
C THR A 290 -15.83 -5.59 14.91
N LYS A 291 -15.47 -6.81 15.34
CA LYS A 291 -14.07 -7.15 15.60
C LYS A 291 -13.30 -7.26 14.29
N SER A 292 -12.15 -6.61 14.24
CA SER A 292 -11.16 -6.83 13.19
C SER A 292 -10.69 -8.27 13.20
N TRP A 293 -10.28 -8.78 12.05
CA TRP A 293 -9.60 -10.05 11.95
C TRP A 293 -8.20 -9.93 12.56
N ASP A 294 -7.84 -10.87 13.42
CA ASP A 294 -6.53 -10.94 14.05
C ASP A 294 -6.18 -12.38 14.43
N ILE A 295 -4.90 -12.71 14.39
CA ILE A 295 -4.37 -14.00 14.86
C ILE A 295 -3.39 -13.70 16.00
N PRO A 296 -3.70 -14.12 17.23
CA PRO A 296 -2.77 -13.96 18.35
C PRO A 296 -1.44 -14.65 18.09
N TYR A 297 -0.33 -13.98 18.39
CA TYR A 297 1.02 -14.51 18.26
C TYR A 297 1.84 -14.28 19.51
N ALA A 298 2.88 -15.09 19.70
CA ALA A 298 3.80 -14.97 20.82
C ALA A 298 4.66 -13.71 20.71
N LYS A 299 4.96 -13.06 21.85
CA LYS A 299 5.81 -11.86 21.89
C LYS A 299 7.18 -12.07 21.24
N LEU A 300 7.77 -13.25 21.41
CA LEU A 300 9.04 -13.61 20.79
C LEU A 300 8.94 -13.65 19.25
N LEU A 301 7.81 -14.09 18.70
CA LEU A 301 7.59 -14.07 17.24
C LEU A 301 7.52 -12.63 16.73
N GLY A 302 6.76 -11.78 17.43
CA GLY A 302 6.70 -10.35 17.10
C GLY A 302 8.08 -9.69 17.14
N ALA A 303 8.90 -9.97 18.16
CA ALA A 303 10.26 -9.47 18.27
C ALA A 303 11.15 -9.97 17.12
N TYR A 304 11.08 -11.27 16.81
CA TYR A 304 11.82 -11.87 15.70
C TYR A 304 11.49 -11.22 14.36
N VAL A 305 10.20 -11.14 14.02
CA VAL A 305 9.74 -10.51 12.76
C VAL A 305 10.15 -9.04 12.71
N THR A 306 10.06 -8.30 13.82
CA THR A 306 10.47 -6.89 13.87
C THR A 306 11.96 -6.73 13.52
N VAL A 307 12.83 -7.57 14.08
CA VAL A 307 14.27 -7.53 13.81
C VAL A 307 14.55 -7.86 12.35
N GLN A 308 13.99 -8.97 11.83
CA GLN A 308 14.18 -9.37 10.43
C GLN A 308 13.65 -8.29 9.47
N PHE A 309 12.44 -7.79 9.71
CA PHE A 309 11.83 -6.75 8.90
C PHE A 309 12.63 -5.46 8.89
N THR A 310 13.22 -5.06 10.02
CA THR A 310 14.08 -3.86 10.08
C THR A 310 15.31 -4.04 9.19
N VAL A 311 15.92 -5.23 9.19
CA VAL A 311 17.04 -5.56 8.29
C VAL A 311 16.59 -5.53 6.83
N THR A 312 15.46 -6.16 6.50
CA THR A 312 14.86 -6.12 5.15
C THR A 312 14.59 -4.69 4.68
N LEU A 313 14.00 -3.86 5.54
CA LEU A 313 13.67 -2.47 5.27
C LEU A 313 14.93 -1.65 4.95
N VAL A 314 15.99 -1.78 5.76
CA VAL A 314 17.27 -1.12 5.52
C VAL A 314 17.92 -1.62 4.23
N ALA A 315 17.90 -2.94 3.99
CA ALA A 315 18.43 -3.51 2.75
C ALA A 315 17.69 -3.02 1.51
N CYS A 316 16.35 -2.93 1.55
CA CYS A 316 15.54 -2.37 0.47
C CYS A 316 15.81 -0.88 0.27
N ALA A 317 15.92 -0.10 1.34
CA ALA A 317 16.26 1.31 1.25
C ALA A 317 17.62 1.52 0.58
N LEU A 318 18.64 0.75 0.97
CA LEU A 318 19.96 0.78 0.33
C LEU A 318 19.89 0.35 -1.14
N LEU A 319 19.10 -0.69 -1.46
CA LEU A 319 18.91 -1.15 -2.83
C LEU A 319 18.34 -0.03 -3.71
N LEU A 320 17.39 0.78 -3.22
CA LEU A 320 16.84 1.91 -3.99
C LEU A 320 17.91 2.94 -4.37
N PHE A 321 18.91 3.19 -3.52
CA PHE A 321 20.00 4.12 -3.82
C PHE A 321 21.09 3.51 -4.72
N LEU A 322 21.26 2.19 -4.66
CA LEU A 322 22.32 1.47 -5.37
C LEU A 322 21.87 0.82 -6.68
N ALA A 323 20.56 0.74 -6.93
CA ALA A 323 20.01 -0.02 -8.06
C ALA A 323 20.59 0.39 -9.42
N GLU A 324 20.80 1.70 -9.64
CA GLU A 324 21.37 2.22 -10.90
C GLU A 324 22.84 1.82 -11.11
N ALA A 325 23.57 1.52 -10.02
CA ALA A 325 24.98 1.12 -10.07
C ALA A 325 25.18 -0.40 -10.12
N LEU A 326 24.11 -1.19 -9.94
CA LEU A 326 24.18 -2.65 -9.85
C LEU A 326 23.73 -3.31 -11.16
N PRO A 327 24.27 -4.51 -11.50
CA PRO A 327 23.75 -5.30 -12.61
C PRO A 327 22.26 -5.61 -12.42
N VAL A 328 21.48 -5.55 -13.49
CA VAL A 328 20.02 -5.79 -13.45
C VAL A 328 19.68 -7.13 -12.80
N MET A 329 20.45 -8.19 -13.08
CA MET A 329 20.25 -9.50 -12.44
C MET A 329 20.44 -9.47 -10.92
N THR A 330 21.38 -8.67 -10.41
CA THR A 330 21.58 -8.48 -8.97
C THR A 330 20.36 -7.81 -8.35
N VAL A 331 19.86 -6.76 -8.98
CA VAL A 331 18.66 -6.04 -8.53
C VAL A 331 17.45 -6.96 -8.52
N LEU A 332 17.24 -7.75 -9.59
CA LEU A 332 16.13 -8.71 -9.68
C LEU A 332 16.19 -9.78 -8.58
N VAL A 333 17.37 -10.34 -8.31
CA VAL A 333 17.56 -11.33 -7.24
C VAL A 333 17.28 -10.69 -5.87
N ALA A 334 17.78 -9.48 -5.63
CA ALA A 334 17.56 -8.75 -4.39
C ALA A 334 16.07 -8.44 -4.16
N CYS A 335 15.36 -7.94 -5.19
CA CYS A 335 13.92 -7.69 -5.14
C CYS A 335 13.12 -8.99 -4.88
N GLY A 336 13.49 -10.09 -5.54
CA GLY A 336 12.85 -11.38 -5.34
C GLY A 336 13.05 -11.93 -3.93
N PHE A 337 14.26 -11.78 -3.38
CA PHE A 337 14.58 -12.17 -2.01
C PHE A 337 13.83 -11.33 -0.96
N ALA A 338 13.81 -10.00 -1.13
CA ALA A 338 13.04 -9.11 -0.27
C ALA A 338 11.53 -9.41 -0.35
N THR A 339 11.00 -9.70 -1.54
CA THR A 339 9.60 -10.10 -1.71
C THR A 339 9.29 -11.39 -0.97
N LEU A 340 10.18 -12.38 -1.05
CA LEU A 340 10.05 -13.62 -0.29
C LEU A 340 10.02 -13.35 1.22
N GLU A 341 10.90 -12.50 1.74
CA GLU A 341 10.92 -12.11 3.16
C GLU A 341 9.59 -11.53 3.63
N LEU A 342 9.02 -10.60 2.86
CA LEU A 342 7.73 -10.00 3.20
C LEU A 342 6.60 -11.03 3.23
N VAL A 343 6.61 -12.01 2.32
CA VAL A 343 5.67 -13.14 2.34
C VAL A 343 5.86 -14.01 3.58
N LEU A 344 7.11 -14.29 3.96
CA LEU A 344 7.41 -15.09 5.16
C LEU A 344 6.95 -14.40 6.44
N PHE A 345 7.11 -13.08 6.57
CA PHE A 345 6.62 -12.33 7.74
C PHE A 345 5.10 -12.45 7.89
N GLY A 346 4.35 -12.29 6.79
CA GLY A 346 2.91 -12.51 6.80
C GLY A 346 2.54 -13.95 7.19
N ALA A 347 3.21 -14.93 6.60
CA ALA A 347 2.99 -16.35 6.89
C ALA A 347 3.33 -16.73 8.34
N MET A 348 4.30 -16.06 8.96
CA MET A 348 4.63 -16.22 10.38
C MET A 348 3.49 -15.73 11.28
N PHE A 349 2.97 -14.53 11.03
CA PHE A 349 1.82 -14.01 11.78
C PHE A 349 0.55 -14.83 11.55
N GLU A 350 0.41 -15.49 10.39
CA GLU A 350 -0.66 -16.44 10.11
C GLU A 350 -0.45 -17.84 10.71
N GLY A 351 0.71 -18.12 11.32
CA GLY A 351 1.01 -19.43 11.91
C GLY A 351 1.11 -20.57 10.88
N ARG A 352 1.57 -20.28 9.65
CA ARG A 352 1.68 -21.29 8.59
C ARG A 352 2.79 -22.30 8.90
N ARG A 353 2.47 -23.60 8.89
CA ARG A 353 3.41 -24.68 9.24
C ARG A 353 4.68 -24.74 8.37
N TRP A 354 4.56 -24.42 7.09
CA TRP A 354 5.68 -24.47 6.16
C TRP A 354 6.70 -23.33 6.38
N VAL A 355 6.31 -22.27 7.11
CA VAL A 355 7.14 -21.07 7.26
C VAL A 355 8.44 -21.34 8.01
N PHE A 356 8.44 -22.29 8.95
CA PHE A 356 9.65 -22.66 9.69
C PHE A 356 10.74 -23.21 8.76
N GLY A 357 10.38 -24.12 7.86
CA GLY A 357 11.31 -24.69 6.88
C GLY A 357 11.76 -23.65 5.86
N ALA A 358 10.83 -22.81 5.38
CA ALA A 358 11.14 -21.74 4.43
C ALA A 358 12.07 -20.67 5.03
N GLU A 359 11.88 -20.31 6.30
CA GLU A 359 12.74 -19.33 6.98
C GLU A 359 14.14 -19.89 7.26
N LEU A 360 14.26 -21.17 7.61
CA LEU A 360 15.58 -21.83 7.71
C LEU A 360 16.30 -21.82 6.36
N ALA A 361 15.59 -22.13 5.27
CA ALA A 361 16.15 -22.07 3.93
C ALA A 361 16.57 -20.65 3.56
N ARG A 362 15.75 -19.63 3.85
CA ARG A 362 16.09 -18.22 3.63
C ARG A 362 17.37 -17.82 4.38
N LEU A 363 17.45 -18.12 5.67
CA LEU A 363 18.61 -17.80 6.49
C LEU A 363 19.88 -18.48 5.98
N ALA A 364 19.78 -19.72 5.49
CA ALA A 364 20.90 -20.42 4.86
C ALA A 364 21.36 -19.77 3.54
N LEU A 365 20.43 -19.17 2.78
CA LEU A 365 20.73 -18.47 1.52
C LEU A 365 21.30 -17.05 1.73
N LEU A 366 21.11 -16.44 2.91
CA LEU A 366 21.58 -15.09 3.21
C LEU A 366 23.12 -14.98 3.14
N VAL A 367 23.82 -16.01 3.61
CA VAL A 367 25.29 -16.06 3.64
C VAL A 367 25.91 -16.10 2.23
N PRO A 368 25.55 -17.03 1.33
CA PRO A 368 26.08 -17.04 -0.02
C PRO A 368 25.63 -15.83 -0.85
N ALA A 369 24.42 -15.30 -0.64
CA ALA A 369 23.97 -14.08 -1.32
C ALA A 369 24.92 -12.90 -1.04
N LEU A 370 25.31 -12.70 0.23
CA LEU A 370 26.22 -11.63 0.61
C LEU A 370 27.65 -11.82 0.08
N LEU A 371 28.15 -13.06 0.02
CA LEU A 371 29.47 -13.36 -0.55
C LEU A 371 29.53 -13.11 -2.07
N VAL A 372 28.41 -13.28 -2.77
CA VAL A 372 28.31 -13.01 -4.22
C VAL A 372 28.10 -11.52 -4.51
N PHE A 373 27.31 -10.82 -3.69
CA PHE A 373 26.91 -9.43 -3.97
C PHE A 373 27.79 -8.37 -3.30
N LEU A 374 28.57 -8.72 -2.27
CA LEU A 374 29.59 -7.85 -1.68
C LEU A 374 30.94 -8.59 -1.58
N PRO A 375 31.60 -8.94 -2.71
CA PRO A 375 32.85 -9.68 -2.70
C PRO A 375 34.00 -8.92 -2.01
N SER A 376 33.87 -7.61 -1.82
CA SER A 376 34.77 -6.74 -1.06
C SER A 376 34.28 -6.43 0.37
N ALA A 377 33.28 -7.16 0.89
CA ALA A 377 32.83 -6.99 2.26
C ALA A 377 34.01 -7.23 3.22
N SER A 378 34.29 -6.26 4.08
CA SER A 378 35.30 -6.45 5.12
C SER A 378 34.97 -7.67 5.99
N LEU A 379 35.99 -8.33 6.55
CA LEU A 379 35.82 -9.45 7.48
C LEU A 379 34.82 -9.14 8.61
N VAL A 380 34.75 -7.88 9.05
CA VAL A 380 33.80 -7.41 10.07
C VAL A 380 32.34 -7.61 9.64
N TRP A 381 32.01 -7.26 8.40
CA TRP A 381 30.65 -7.40 7.86
C TRP A 381 30.26 -8.87 7.67
N ALA A 382 31.21 -9.70 7.21
CA ALA A 382 31.00 -11.13 7.07
C ALA A 382 30.74 -11.80 8.44
N LEU A 383 31.53 -11.44 9.47
CA LEU A 383 31.34 -11.95 10.83
C LEU A 383 30.02 -11.47 11.44
N ALA A 384 29.67 -10.19 11.28
CA ALA A 384 28.41 -9.64 11.76
C ALA A 384 27.20 -10.39 11.15
N LEU A 385 27.27 -10.73 9.86
CA LEU A 385 26.25 -11.52 9.19
C LEU A 385 26.14 -12.94 9.75
N ILE A 386 27.25 -13.64 9.93
CA ILE A 386 27.27 -15.00 10.47
C ILE A 386 26.64 -15.01 11.87
N VAL A 387 27.00 -14.02 12.71
CA VAL A 387 26.41 -13.84 14.03
C VAL A 387 24.91 -13.57 13.91
N PHE A 388 24.48 -12.68 13.01
CA PHE A 388 23.06 -12.40 12.78
C PHE A 388 22.28 -13.66 12.37
N VAL A 389 22.80 -14.43 11.41
CA VAL A 389 22.18 -15.68 10.96
C VAL A 389 22.11 -16.70 12.10
N PHE A 390 23.20 -16.86 12.86
CA PHE A 390 23.23 -17.77 14.01
C PHE A 390 22.18 -17.41 15.07
N LEU A 391 22.11 -16.13 15.47
CA LEU A 391 21.11 -15.64 16.41
C LEU A 391 19.69 -15.81 15.87
N SER A 392 19.49 -15.59 14.57
CA SER A 392 18.20 -15.76 13.90
C SER A 392 17.76 -17.22 13.89
N VAL A 393 18.66 -18.16 13.60
CA VAL A 393 18.38 -19.60 13.65
C VAL A 393 18.07 -20.04 15.09
N ALA A 394 18.84 -19.57 16.07
CA ALA A 394 18.59 -19.88 17.49
C ALA A 394 17.21 -19.39 17.96
N ALA A 395 16.86 -18.14 17.62
CA ALA A 395 15.54 -17.58 17.92
C ALA A 395 14.41 -18.36 17.22
N LEU A 396 14.60 -18.72 15.96
CA LEU A 396 13.63 -19.50 15.18
C LEU A 396 13.42 -20.90 15.76
N ILE A 397 14.48 -21.58 16.21
CA ILE A 397 14.37 -22.88 16.89
C ILE A 397 13.55 -22.74 18.18
N GLY A 398 13.78 -21.68 18.96
CA GLY A 398 12.95 -21.35 20.13
C GLY A 398 11.48 -21.14 19.78
N LEU A 399 11.19 -20.61 18.59
CA LEU A 399 9.85 -20.40 18.05
C LEU A 399 9.19 -21.64 17.44
N ARG A 400 9.91 -22.77 17.26
CA ARG A 400 9.36 -23.96 16.57
C ARG A 400 8.05 -24.44 17.20
N PHE A 401 7.95 -24.35 18.53
CA PHE A 401 6.75 -24.78 19.25
C PHE A 401 5.58 -23.83 19.02
N HIS A 402 5.82 -22.55 18.75
CA HIS A 402 4.78 -21.56 18.50
C HIS A 402 4.33 -21.57 17.03
N LEU A 403 5.24 -21.85 16.09
CA LEU A 403 4.93 -22.01 14.67
C LEU A 403 4.32 -23.39 14.35
N GLY A 404 4.47 -24.38 15.24
CA GLY A 404 3.93 -25.74 15.11
C GLY A 404 2.62 -26.01 15.87
N LEU A 405 2.28 -25.24 16.91
CA LEU A 405 1.13 -25.49 17.81
C LEU A 405 -0.06 -24.54 17.62
N VAL A 406 -0.20 -23.84 16.49
CA VAL A 406 -1.51 -23.25 16.13
C VAL A 406 -2.40 -24.37 15.57
N THR A 407 -2.76 -25.32 16.45
CA THR A 407 -3.83 -26.27 16.27
C THR A 407 -5.12 -25.61 16.72
N HIS A 408 -5.93 -25.19 15.74
CA HIS A 408 -7.32 -24.69 15.79
C HIS A 408 -7.50 -23.28 15.22
N LEU A 409 -7.49 -23.20 13.90
CA LEU A 409 -8.47 -22.38 13.20
C LEU A 409 -9.46 -23.36 12.54
N PRO A 410 -10.79 -23.19 12.71
CA PRO A 410 -11.76 -23.98 11.96
C PRO A 410 -11.47 -23.77 10.48
N GLY A 411 -11.35 -24.87 9.74
CA GLY A 411 -11.09 -24.83 8.30
C GLY A 411 -12.09 -23.91 7.61
N ARG A 412 -11.59 -22.86 6.97
CA ARG A 412 -12.24 -22.39 5.75
C ARG A 412 -11.61 -23.18 4.62
N GLU A 413 -12.38 -24.15 4.15
CA GLU A 413 -12.25 -24.67 2.80
C GLU A 413 -12.18 -23.48 1.84
N LEU A 414 -11.06 -23.32 1.14
CA LEU A 414 -11.00 -22.58 -0.12
C LEU A 414 -11.69 -23.39 -1.25
N GLY A 415 -12.86 -23.94 -0.95
CA GLY A 415 -13.47 -25.05 -1.69
C GLY A 415 -14.98 -25.12 -1.59
N SER A 416 -15.71 -24.00 -1.63
CA SER A 416 -17.15 -24.04 -1.93
C SER A 416 -17.66 -22.75 -2.61
N ILE A 417 -17.16 -22.49 -3.82
CA ILE A 417 -17.94 -21.73 -4.82
C ILE A 417 -18.40 -22.66 -5.96
N ALA A 418 -18.24 -23.99 -5.81
CA ALA A 418 -18.68 -24.95 -6.81
C ALA A 418 -19.24 -26.24 -6.17
N ALA A 419 -20.38 -26.15 -5.50
CA ALA A 419 -21.38 -27.22 -5.35
C ALA A 419 -22.49 -26.77 -4.39
N GLY A 420 -23.72 -26.69 -4.88
CA GLY A 420 -24.89 -26.32 -4.09
C GLY A 420 -26.10 -26.04 -4.97
N GLY A 421 -26.49 -27.03 -5.78
CA GLY A 421 -27.81 -27.05 -6.39
C GLY A 421 -28.80 -27.74 -5.46
N ARG A 422 -29.98 -27.13 -5.28
CA ARG A 422 -31.27 -27.74 -5.60
C ARG A 422 -32.19 -26.66 -6.14
#